data_AF-A0A256WBD8-F1
#
_entry.id   AF-A0A256WBD8-F1
#
_cell.length_a   1.000
_cell.length_b   1.000
_cell.length_c   1.000
_cell.angle_alpha   90.00
_cell.angle_beta   90.00
_cell.angle_gamma   90.00
#
_symmetry.space_group_name_H-M   'P 1'
#
loop_
_entity.id
_entity.type
_entity.pdbx_description
1 polymer ?
#
loop_
_entity_poly.entity_id
_entity_poly.type
_entity_poly.pdbx_seq_one_letter_code
_entity_poly.pdbx_strand_id
1 'polypeptide(L)'
;MKSQYPGQKYGTILKREALSNAFVDADISFLVLKSSDPFPGFYCPGKNPADNSCKEISYYLPVQVQAGCIEDIICRVSLEIFNGSKIQVCASKVLLGGKFVQAIRIKGTNLTGIQRIVSIFNKNDIQFYKSRKVNIYLAKIYLKSFFEVKKLESSIYQNTYTPELFYLAIPEKLDWKLFEKLITYQKTSSTFTNFDAALGYWIQTPAFADFIRIYGTKLKLSELQAIRDGFLENLKNYKEKKILI
;
A
#
# COMPACT_ATOMS: atom_id res chain seq x y z
N MET A 1 3.84 6.70 -29.85
CA MET A 1 4.44 5.45 -29.34
C MET A 1 3.42 4.74 -28.45
N LYS A 2 2.95 3.54 -28.82
CA LYS A 2 2.19 2.69 -27.88
C LYS A 2 3.20 2.04 -26.92
N SER A 3 2.90 2.06 -25.62
CA SER A 3 3.74 1.42 -24.59
C SER A 3 3.94 -0.06 -24.91
N GLN A 4 5.18 -0.54 -24.84
CA GLN A 4 5.54 -1.96 -24.96
C GLN A 4 4.92 -2.81 -23.84
N TYR A 5 4.46 -2.18 -22.75
CA TYR A 5 3.85 -2.84 -21.59
C TYR A 5 2.47 -2.23 -21.27
N PRO A 6 1.41 -2.61 -22.01
CA PRO A 6 0.05 -2.15 -21.70
C PRO A 6 -0.35 -2.62 -20.30
N GLY A 7 -0.72 -1.68 -19.43
CA GLY A 7 -1.19 -1.98 -18.07
C GLY A 7 -0.15 -1.86 -16.95
N GLN A 8 1.14 -1.69 -17.28
CA GLN A 8 2.13 -1.33 -16.27
C GLN A 8 2.07 0.16 -15.94
N LYS A 9 2.04 0.48 -14.65
CA LYS A 9 2.01 1.85 -14.11
C LYS A 9 3.06 1.97 -13.02
N TYR A 10 3.63 3.15 -12.84
CA TYR A 10 4.44 3.49 -11.68
C TYR A 10 3.72 4.56 -10.87
N GLY A 11 3.79 4.49 -9.54
CA GLY A 11 3.00 5.39 -8.71
C GLY A 11 3.20 5.19 -7.22
N THR A 12 2.31 5.82 -6.45
CA THR A 12 2.36 5.84 -5.00
C THR A 12 1.06 5.32 -4.38
N ILE A 13 1.18 4.63 -3.25
CA ILE A 13 0.08 4.37 -2.31
C ILE A 13 0.41 5.05 -0.98
N LEU A 14 -0.58 5.70 -0.41
CA LEU A 14 -0.61 6.16 0.97
C LEU A 14 -1.66 5.38 1.73
N LYS A 15 -1.26 4.71 2.81
CA LYS A 15 -2.15 3.89 3.65
C LYS A 15 -1.81 4.05 5.13
N ARG A 16 -2.66 3.46 5.98
CA ARG A 16 -2.46 3.40 7.44
C ARG A 16 -2.69 1.98 7.92
N GLU A 17 -1.69 1.40 8.60
CA GLU A 17 -1.71 0.02 9.08
C GLU A 17 -1.03 -0.07 10.46
N ALA A 18 -1.43 -1.03 11.28
CA ALA A 18 -0.72 -1.32 12.52
C ALA A 18 0.59 -2.07 12.20
N LEU A 19 1.71 -1.58 12.72
CA LEU A 19 3.02 -2.20 12.60
C LEU A 19 3.56 -2.62 13.97
N SER A 20 4.29 -3.73 14.02
CA SER A 20 5.02 -4.18 15.21
C SER A 20 6.35 -4.83 14.80
N ASN A 21 7.23 -5.18 15.75
CA ASN A 21 8.38 -6.02 15.43
C ASN A 21 7.95 -7.31 14.73
N ALA A 22 8.71 -7.68 13.69
CA ALA A 22 8.77 -9.05 13.20
C ALA A 22 9.90 -9.80 13.92
N PHE A 23 9.80 -11.12 14.01
CA PHE A 23 10.88 -12.02 14.43
C PHE A 23 11.53 -11.64 15.78
N VAL A 24 10.71 -11.39 16.81
CA VAL A 24 11.17 -10.91 18.14
C VAL A 24 12.20 -11.86 18.77
N ASP A 25 12.08 -13.16 18.53
CA ASP A 25 12.95 -14.20 19.11
C ASP A 25 14.11 -14.60 18.18
N ALA A 26 14.24 -13.96 17.01
CA ALA A 26 15.33 -14.25 16.09
C ALA A 26 16.52 -13.33 16.35
N ASP A 27 17.74 -13.89 16.28
CA ASP A 27 18.97 -13.11 16.34
C ASP A 27 19.21 -12.40 15.00
N ILE A 28 18.68 -11.17 14.90
CA ILE A 28 18.88 -10.28 13.76
C ILE A 28 19.41 -8.92 14.20
N SER A 29 20.42 -8.43 13.49
CA SER A 29 21.08 -7.14 13.80
C SER A 29 20.31 -5.92 13.30
N PHE A 30 19.29 -6.11 12.46
CA PHE A 30 18.51 -5.04 11.82
C PHE A 30 17.04 -5.07 12.23
N LEU A 31 16.41 -3.89 12.23
CA LEU A 31 15.01 -3.71 12.57
C LEU A 31 14.11 -4.17 11.43
N VAL A 32 13.22 -5.11 11.73
CA VAL A 32 12.14 -5.52 10.84
C VAL A 32 10.81 -5.23 11.49
N LEU A 33 9.97 -4.46 10.80
CA LEU A 33 8.59 -4.26 11.17
C LEU A 33 7.70 -5.16 10.31
N LYS A 34 6.64 -5.74 10.87
CA LYS A 34 5.59 -6.43 10.13
C LYS A 34 4.28 -5.66 10.22
N SER A 35 3.46 -5.78 9.17
CA SER A 35 2.05 -5.39 9.23
C SER A 35 1.31 -6.35 10.15
N SER A 36 0.94 -5.86 11.34
CA SER A 36 0.20 -6.62 12.36
C SER A 36 -1.28 -6.76 11.99
N ASP A 37 -1.82 -5.73 11.33
CA ASP A 37 -3.17 -5.71 10.76
C ASP A 37 -3.14 -5.13 9.35
N PRO A 38 -2.79 -5.96 8.34
CA PRO A 38 -2.88 -5.54 6.93
C PRO A 38 -4.34 -5.24 6.58
N PHE A 39 -4.57 -4.24 5.73
CA PHE A 39 -5.91 -3.90 5.23
C PHE A 39 -6.97 -3.81 6.37
N PRO A 40 -6.78 -2.92 7.37
CA PRO A 40 -7.59 -2.89 8.59
C PRO A 40 -9.09 -2.64 8.35
N GLY A 41 -9.45 -2.07 7.19
CA GLY A 41 -10.85 -1.92 6.82
C GLY A 41 -11.57 -3.20 6.39
N PHE A 42 -10.84 -4.30 6.16
CA PHE A 42 -11.37 -5.56 5.67
C PHE A 42 -11.26 -6.66 6.74
N TYR A 43 -12.28 -7.51 6.82
CA TYR A 43 -12.36 -8.67 7.70
C TYR A 43 -12.48 -9.95 6.88
N CYS A 44 -11.76 -11.00 7.28
CA CYS A 44 -11.82 -12.31 6.64
C CYS A 44 -13.24 -12.91 6.79
N PRO A 45 -13.97 -13.17 5.68
CA PRO A 45 -15.32 -13.72 5.77
C PRO A 45 -15.38 -15.05 6.54
N GLY A 46 -16.35 -15.17 7.44
CA GLY A 46 -16.54 -16.37 8.26
C GLY A 46 -15.50 -16.56 9.38
N LYS A 47 -14.68 -15.55 9.67
CA LYS A 47 -13.68 -15.56 10.74
C LYS A 47 -13.89 -14.41 11.72
N ASN A 48 -13.20 -14.46 12.86
CA ASN A 48 -13.16 -13.35 13.80
C ASN A 48 -12.59 -12.10 13.11
N PRO A 49 -13.10 -10.88 13.35
CA PRO A 49 -12.55 -9.63 12.82
C PRO A 49 -11.03 -9.43 13.04
N ALA A 50 -10.47 -9.98 14.12
CA ALA A 50 -9.03 -9.93 14.40
C ALA A 50 -8.20 -10.96 13.61
N ASP A 51 -8.84 -11.88 12.87
CA ASP A 51 -8.15 -12.88 12.07
C ASP A 51 -7.63 -12.28 10.76
N ASN A 52 -6.30 -12.33 10.58
CA ASN A 52 -5.60 -11.80 9.42
C ASN A 52 -5.08 -12.88 8.47
N SER A 53 -5.47 -14.15 8.65
CA SER A 53 -4.97 -15.30 7.88
C SER A 53 -5.27 -15.23 6.38
N CYS A 54 -6.31 -14.52 5.97
CA CYS A 54 -6.63 -14.31 4.56
C CYS A 54 -5.93 -13.07 3.96
N LYS A 55 -5.21 -12.29 4.79
CA LYS A 55 -4.58 -11.03 4.41
C LYS A 55 -3.09 -11.21 4.26
N GLU A 56 -2.52 -10.55 3.25
CA GLU A 56 -1.10 -10.71 2.97
C GLU A 56 -0.23 -9.79 3.81
N ILE A 57 0.72 -10.37 4.54
CA ILE A 57 1.63 -9.65 5.43
C ILE A 57 2.73 -8.97 4.61
N SER A 58 2.98 -7.70 4.91
CA SER A 58 4.16 -6.97 4.44
C SER A 58 5.15 -6.76 5.59
N TYR A 59 6.43 -6.80 5.27
CA TYR A 59 7.53 -6.42 6.14
C TYR A 59 8.09 -5.07 5.69
N TYR A 60 8.61 -4.29 6.63
CA TYR A 60 9.23 -2.99 6.38
C TYR A 60 10.59 -2.95 7.07
N LEU A 61 11.62 -2.60 6.31
CA LEU A 61 13.00 -2.47 6.77
C LEU A 61 13.40 -0.99 6.78
N PRO A 62 13.39 -0.29 7.93
CA PRO A 62 13.83 1.10 7.99
C PRO A 62 15.32 1.25 7.65
N VAL A 63 15.64 2.27 6.85
CA VAL A 63 17.00 2.54 6.34
C VAL A 63 17.61 3.75 7.05
N GLN A 64 18.85 3.62 7.54
CA GLN A 64 19.59 4.66 8.27
C GLN A 64 20.09 5.79 7.38
N VAL A 65 20.68 5.44 6.23
CA VAL A 65 21.40 6.39 5.38
C VAL A 65 20.53 6.82 4.21
N GLN A 66 20.34 8.14 4.06
CA GLN A 66 19.73 8.76 2.90
C GLN A 66 20.84 9.13 1.91
N ALA A 67 21.43 8.13 1.25
CA ALA A 67 22.17 8.43 0.03
C ALA A 67 21.21 9.11 -0.96
N GLY A 68 21.72 10.05 -1.76
CA GLY A 68 20.95 10.63 -2.87
C GLY A 68 20.38 9.51 -3.74
N CYS A 69 19.12 9.63 -4.14
CA CYS A 69 18.44 8.67 -5.03
C CYS A 69 18.24 7.24 -4.47
N ILE A 70 18.17 7.05 -3.15
CA ILE A 70 17.88 5.72 -2.56
C ILE A 70 16.63 5.04 -3.14
N GLU A 71 15.58 5.80 -3.48
CA GLU A 71 14.37 5.24 -4.08
C GLU A 71 14.67 4.59 -5.45
N ASP A 72 15.59 5.16 -6.23
CA ASP A 72 16.01 4.61 -7.53
C ASP A 72 16.79 3.31 -7.35
N ILE A 73 17.69 3.26 -6.36
CA ILE A 73 18.43 2.04 -6.00
C ILE A 73 17.44 0.94 -5.61
N ILE A 74 16.48 1.26 -4.74
CA ILE A 74 15.45 0.31 -4.33
C ILE A 74 14.65 -0.16 -5.54
N CYS A 75 14.21 0.74 -6.42
CA CYS A 75 13.46 0.37 -7.61
C CYS A 75 14.24 -0.57 -8.56
N ARG A 76 15.54 -0.33 -8.77
CA ARG A 76 16.38 -1.21 -9.63
C ARG A 76 16.53 -2.59 -9.02
N VAL A 77 16.94 -2.66 -7.75
CA VAL A 77 17.11 -3.94 -7.02
C VAL A 77 15.78 -4.70 -6.92
N SER A 78 14.66 -3.99 -6.75
CA SER A 78 13.32 -4.59 -6.76
C SER A 78 12.99 -5.31 -8.06
N LEU A 79 13.34 -4.73 -9.21
CA LEU A 79 13.09 -5.36 -10.52
C LEU A 79 13.97 -6.59 -10.73
N GLU A 80 15.21 -6.56 -10.26
CA GLU A 80 16.10 -7.73 -10.28
C GLU A 80 15.56 -8.87 -9.41
N ILE A 81 15.07 -8.56 -8.20
CA ILE A 81 14.47 -9.55 -7.29
C ILE A 81 13.18 -10.13 -7.85
N PHE A 82 12.36 -9.29 -8.50
CA PHE A 82 11.08 -9.72 -9.04
C PHE A 82 11.23 -10.71 -10.21
N ASN A 83 12.33 -10.62 -10.97
CA ASN A 83 12.56 -11.46 -12.15
C ASN A 83 12.56 -12.97 -11.81
N GLY A 84 11.43 -13.64 -12.03
CA GLY A 84 11.22 -15.06 -11.74
C GLY A 84 10.83 -15.39 -10.29
N SER A 85 10.65 -14.39 -9.42
CA SER A 85 10.22 -14.61 -8.03
C SER A 85 8.82 -14.05 -7.76
N LYS A 86 8.13 -14.58 -6.74
CA LYS A 86 6.89 -14.00 -6.21
C LYS A 86 7.14 -12.91 -5.15
N ILE A 87 8.41 -12.58 -4.90
CA ILE A 87 8.79 -11.63 -3.87
C ILE A 87 8.60 -10.22 -4.42
N GLN A 88 7.80 -9.43 -3.72
CA GLN A 88 7.56 -8.03 -4.07
C GLN A 88 8.38 -7.15 -3.13
N VAL A 89 9.28 -6.36 -3.71
CA VAL A 89 10.08 -5.37 -2.98
C VAL A 89 9.75 -3.99 -3.54
N CYS A 90 9.57 -2.98 -2.70
CA CYS A 90 9.41 -1.61 -3.17
C CYS A 90 9.89 -0.57 -2.16
N ALA A 91 10.12 0.65 -2.66
CA ALA A 91 10.49 1.78 -1.81
C ALA A 91 9.29 2.21 -0.95
N SER A 92 9.55 2.57 0.30
CA SER A 92 8.52 3.00 1.21
C SER A 92 9.00 4.08 2.18
N LYS A 93 8.07 4.80 2.79
CA LYS A 93 8.32 5.65 3.95
C LYS A 93 7.33 5.28 5.04
N VAL A 94 7.81 5.06 6.25
CA VAL A 94 6.97 4.70 7.41
C VAL A 94 7.11 5.77 8.48
N LEU A 95 5.99 6.17 9.08
CA LEU A 95 6.01 7.07 10.23
C LEU A 95 6.48 6.30 11.48
N LEU A 96 7.74 6.42 11.86
CA LEU A 96 8.34 5.71 13.00
C LEU A 96 8.87 6.71 14.03
N GLY A 97 8.35 6.67 15.26
CA GLY A 97 8.77 7.58 16.33
C GLY A 97 8.50 9.05 16.00
N GLY A 98 7.33 9.35 15.40
CA GLY A 98 6.91 10.71 15.07
C GLY A 98 7.49 11.32 13.79
N LYS A 99 8.36 10.58 13.07
CA LYS A 99 9.02 11.05 11.85
C LYS A 99 8.97 10.01 10.74
N PHE A 100 8.86 10.46 9.49
CA PHE A 100 8.94 9.57 8.35
C PHE A 100 10.38 9.10 8.15
N VAL A 101 10.58 7.79 8.16
CA VAL A 101 11.85 7.15 7.83
C VAL A 101 11.71 6.43 6.50
N GLN A 102 12.74 6.49 5.66
CA GLN A 102 12.81 5.67 4.46
C GLN A 102 12.85 4.20 4.89
N ALA A 103 12.16 3.35 4.15
CA ALA A 103 12.11 1.92 4.40
C ALA A 103 11.99 1.15 3.09
N ILE A 104 12.32 -0.14 3.15
CA ILE A 104 12.08 -1.09 2.06
C ILE A 104 10.92 -1.97 2.48
N ARG A 105 9.86 -1.99 1.67
CA ARG A 105 8.70 -2.88 1.89
C ARG A 105 8.96 -4.18 1.14
N ILE A 106 8.83 -5.30 1.85
CA ILE A 106 9.03 -6.65 1.33
C ILE A 106 7.76 -7.46 1.56
N LYS A 107 7.37 -8.28 0.60
CA LYS A 107 6.16 -9.10 0.63
C LYS A 107 6.41 -10.42 -0.12
N GLY A 108 5.76 -11.50 0.31
CA GLY A 108 5.88 -12.82 -0.32
C GLY A 108 7.12 -13.63 0.08
N THR A 109 7.67 -13.41 1.28
CA THR A 109 8.84 -14.17 1.76
C THR A 109 8.90 -14.27 3.29
N ASN A 110 9.85 -15.06 3.81
CA ASN A 110 10.08 -15.30 5.24
C ASN A 110 11.40 -14.64 5.72
N LEU A 111 11.80 -14.90 6.96
CA LEU A 111 13.03 -14.35 7.54
C LEU A 111 14.28 -14.62 6.69
N THR A 112 14.47 -15.85 6.21
CA THR A 112 15.61 -16.23 5.36
C THR A 112 15.64 -15.41 4.06
N GLY A 113 14.48 -15.22 3.43
CA GLY A 113 14.38 -14.36 2.26
C GLY A 113 14.66 -12.89 2.57
N ILE A 114 14.19 -12.38 3.71
CA ILE A 114 14.49 -11.02 4.17
C ILE A 114 15.99 -10.83 4.40
N GLN A 115 16.66 -11.77 5.05
CA GLN A 115 18.12 -11.73 5.26
C GLN A 115 18.88 -11.72 3.92
N ARG A 116 18.44 -12.52 2.95
CA ARG A 116 19.01 -12.48 1.59
C ARG A 116 18.83 -11.10 0.93
N ILE A 117 17.64 -10.51 1.05
CA ILE A 117 17.35 -9.18 0.49
C ILE A 117 18.19 -8.10 1.18
N VAL A 118 18.34 -8.16 2.51
CA VAL A 118 19.24 -7.26 3.26
C VAL A 118 20.67 -7.37 2.76
N SER A 119 21.18 -8.57 2.53
CA SER A 119 22.52 -8.77 1.97
C SER A 119 22.70 -8.17 0.57
N ILE A 120 21.66 -8.20 -0.28
CA ILE A 120 21.69 -7.56 -1.60
C ILE A 120 21.75 -6.04 -1.44
N PHE A 121 20.93 -5.46 -0.56
CA PHE A 121 20.91 -4.03 -0.32
C PHE A 121 22.18 -3.50 0.36
N ASN A 122 22.78 -4.26 1.27
CA ASN A 122 24.05 -3.91 1.88
C ASN A 122 25.19 -3.79 0.84
N LYS A 123 25.17 -4.63 -0.22
CA LYS A 123 26.12 -4.51 -1.35
C LYS A 123 25.92 -3.25 -2.20
N ASN A 124 24.78 -2.58 -2.03
CA ASN A 124 24.44 -1.31 -2.68
C ASN A 124 24.47 -0.15 -1.64
N ASP A 125 25.30 -0.27 -0.60
CA ASP A 125 25.53 0.74 0.44
C ASP A 125 24.27 1.20 1.22
N ILE A 126 23.22 0.38 1.23
CA ILE A 126 22.00 0.65 1.99
C ILE A 126 22.13 0.01 3.37
N GLN A 127 22.23 0.85 4.40
CA GLN A 127 22.34 0.43 5.80
C GLN A 127 20.99 0.48 6.52
N PHE A 128 20.67 -0.54 7.30
CA PHE A 128 19.39 -0.66 8.01
C PHE A 128 19.48 -0.19 9.46
N TYR A 129 18.34 0.24 10.01
CA TYR A 129 18.24 0.53 11.45
C TYR A 129 18.62 -0.71 12.24
N LYS A 130 19.39 -0.54 13.33
CA LYS A 130 19.67 -1.63 14.27
C LYS A 130 18.38 -2.17 14.89
N SER A 131 18.38 -3.47 15.14
CA SER A 131 17.27 -4.13 15.84
C SER A 131 17.01 -3.47 17.19
N ARG A 132 15.72 -3.28 17.49
CA ARG A 132 15.22 -2.72 18.75
C ARG A 132 13.76 -3.10 18.94
N LYS A 133 13.31 -3.09 20.19
CA LYS A 133 11.89 -3.28 20.51
C LYS A 133 11.06 -2.07 20.05
N VAL A 134 9.92 -2.37 19.44
CA VAL A 134 8.91 -1.49 18.87
C VAL A 134 7.56 -2.14 19.16
N ASN A 135 6.84 -1.60 20.15
CA ASN A 135 5.47 -2.01 20.45
C ASN A 135 4.56 -1.75 19.24
N ILE A 136 3.41 -2.43 19.20
CA ILE A 136 2.43 -2.20 18.15
C ILE A 136 2.02 -0.71 18.10
N TYR A 137 1.98 -0.14 16.90
CA TYR A 137 1.58 1.25 16.70
C TYR A 137 0.94 1.43 15.33
N LEU A 138 0.09 2.44 15.21
CA LEU A 138 -0.56 2.79 13.95
C LEU A 138 0.37 3.65 13.09
N ALA A 139 0.82 3.12 11.96
CA ALA A 139 1.76 3.79 11.08
C ALA A 139 1.06 4.35 9.84
N LYS A 140 1.42 5.58 9.46
CA LYS A 140 1.16 6.11 8.11
C LYS A 140 2.30 5.67 7.19
N ILE A 141 1.95 5.10 6.04
CA ILE A 141 2.89 4.40 5.16
C ILE A 141 2.71 4.92 3.73
N TYR A 142 3.81 5.34 3.11
CA TYR A 142 3.91 5.62 1.68
C TYR A 142 4.63 4.46 1.01
N LEU A 143 4.12 4.00 -0.12
CA LEU A 143 4.77 3.00 -0.98
C LEU A 143 4.96 3.61 -2.36
N LYS A 144 6.11 3.39 -3.00
CA LYS A 144 6.34 3.67 -4.41
C LYS A 144 6.63 2.37 -5.13
N SER A 145 5.78 1.99 -6.06
CA SER A 145 5.82 0.66 -6.68
C SER A 145 5.42 0.71 -8.15
N PHE A 146 5.82 -0.34 -8.87
CA PHE A 146 5.16 -0.72 -10.09
C PHE A 146 3.83 -1.40 -9.78
N PHE A 147 2.84 -1.13 -10.61
CA PHE A 147 1.52 -1.72 -10.60
C PHE A 147 1.31 -2.35 -11.95
N GLU A 148 0.79 -3.57 -11.94
CA GLU A 148 0.29 -4.19 -13.14
C GLU A 148 -1.23 -4.27 -13.01
N VAL A 149 -1.91 -3.58 -13.92
CA VAL A 149 -3.35 -3.39 -13.86
C VAL A 149 -4.00 -3.66 -15.19
N LYS A 150 -5.18 -4.27 -15.14
CA LYS A 150 -6.11 -4.34 -16.26
C LYS A 150 -7.27 -3.40 -16.01
N LYS A 151 -7.76 -2.77 -17.08
CA LYS A 151 -8.96 -1.94 -17.03
C LYS A 151 -10.18 -2.86 -16.99
N LEU A 152 -11.04 -2.70 -15.99
CA LEU A 152 -12.33 -3.38 -15.94
C LEU A 152 -13.40 -2.52 -16.62
N GLU A 153 -13.37 -1.22 -16.37
CA GLU A 153 -14.33 -0.26 -16.92
C GLU A 153 -13.70 1.14 -16.96
N SER A 154 -14.43 2.13 -17.49
CA SER A 154 -14.08 3.54 -17.31
C SER A 154 -13.80 3.85 -15.84
N SER A 155 -12.60 4.36 -15.54
CA SER A 155 -12.17 4.73 -14.19
C SER A 155 -12.02 3.58 -13.18
N ILE A 156 -12.16 2.31 -13.57
CA ILE A 156 -12.01 1.16 -12.68
C ILE A 156 -10.97 0.20 -13.23
N TYR A 157 -9.97 -0.10 -12.40
CA TYR A 157 -8.86 -0.98 -12.73
C TYR A 157 -8.71 -2.07 -11.66
N GLN A 158 -8.20 -3.22 -12.05
CA GLN A 158 -7.90 -4.34 -11.15
C GLN A 158 -6.43 -4.71 -11.26
N ASN A 159 -5.78 -5.02 -10.14
CA ASN A 159 -4.43 -5.54 -10.13
C ASN A 159 -4.39 -6.96 -10.73
N THR A 160 -3.37 -7.25 -11.53
CA THR A 160 -3.23 -8.57 -12.17
C THR A 160 -2.59 -9.61 -11.26
N TYR A 161 -1.79 -9.20 -10.27
CA TYR A 161 -1.11 -10.10 -9.31
C TYR A 161 -1.93 -10.40 -8.05
N THR A 162 -2.67 -9.41 -7.55
CA THR A 162 -3.52 -9.52 -6.35
C THR A 162 -4.94 -9.11 -6.75
N PRO A 163 -5.77 -10.04 -7.27
CA PRO A 163 -7.09 -9.73 -7.83
C PRO A 163 -8.07 -9.04 -6.86
N GLU A 164 -7.82 -9.11 -5.56
CA GLU A 164 -8.58 -8.42 -4.51
C GLU A 164 -8.29 -6.91 -4.45
N LEU A 165 -7.29 -6.43 -5.20
CA LEU A 165 -6.92 -5.02 -5.29
C LEU A 165 -7.55 -4.36 -6.52
N PHE A 166 -8.34 -3.32 -6.27
CA PHE A 166 -8.96 -2.48 -7.26
C PHE A 166 -8.49 -1.03 -7.12
N TYR A 167 -8.56 -0.26 -8.20
CA TYR A 167 -8.19 1.14 -8.24
C TYR A 167 -9.30 1.94 -8.91
N LEU A 168 -9.90 2.86 -8.16
CA LEU A 168 -11.01 3.70 -8.57
C LEU A 168 -10.48 5.10 -8.84
N ALA A 169 -10.44 5.53 -10.10
CA ALA A 169 -9.90 6.83 -10.47
C ALA A 169 -10.81 7.96 -9.94
N ILE A 170 -10.18 8.99 -9.39
CA ILE A 170 -10.82 10.19 -8.85
C ILE A 170 -10.32 11.42 -9.62
N PRO A 171 -11.11 12.51 -9.69
CA PRO A 171 -10.81 13.64 -10.57
C PRO A 171 -9.67 14.52 -10.06
N GLU A 172 -9.22 14.33 -8.81
CA GLU A 172 -8.26 15.21 -8.17
C GLU A 172 -7.51 14.58 -7.01
N LYS A 173 -6.36 15.16 -6.69
CA LYS A 173 -5.57 14.85 -5.52
C LYS A 173 -6.31 15.22 -4.23
N LEU A 174 -6.30 14.30 -3.27
CA LEU A 174 -6.81 14.52 -1.93
C LEU A 174 -5.68 14.56 -0.90
N ASP A 175 -5.88 15.31 0.18
CA ASP A 175 -5.09 15.09 1.38
C ASP A 175 -5.64 13.91 2.19
N TRP A 176 -4.79 13.34 3.05
CA TRP A 176 -5.16 12.16 3.83
C TRP A 176 -6.31 12.40 4.80
N LYS A 177 -6.40 13.59 5.42
CA LYS A 177 -7.43 13.86 6.44
C LYS A 177 -8.81 13.89 5.77
N LEU A 178 -8.92 14.53 4.61
CA LEU A 178 -10.13 14.54 3.82
C LEU A 178 -10.50 13.14 3.32
N PHE A 179 -9.54 12.42 2.75
CA PHE A 179 -9.74 11.04 2.30
C PHE A 179 -10.27 10.14 3.42
N GLU A 180 -9.63 10.18 4.60
CA GLU A 180 -10.02 9.39 5.76
C GLU A 180 -11.44 9.71 6.22
N LYS A 181 -11.80 10.99 6.27
CA LYS A 181 -13.15 11.42 6.62
C LYS A 181 -14.20 10.88 5.63
N LEU A 182 -13.96 11.02 4.34
CA LEU A 182 -14.88 10.58 3.29
C LEU A 182 -15.05 9.05 3.29
N ILE A 183 -13.95 8.30 3.42
CA ILE A 183 -14.01 6.85 3.35
C ILE A 183 -14.63 6.24 4.61
N THR A 184 -14.37 6.81 5.79
CA THR A 184 -15.05 6.41 7.02
C THR A 184 -16.56 6.62 6.89
N TYR A 185 -16.98 7.77 6.35
CA TYR A 185 -18.40 8.05 6.13
C TYR A 185 -19.03 7.05 5.16
N GLN A 186 -18.42 6.84 3.99
CA GLN A 186 -18.89 5.88 2.98
C GLN A 186 -19.09 4.48 3.58
N LYS A 187 -18.17 4.03 4.44
CA LYS A 187 -18.28 2.72 5.11
C LYS A 187 -19.40 2.65 6.14
N THR A 188 -19.89 3.78 6.66
CA THR A 188 -21.01 3.82 7.60
C THR A 188 -22.36 4.04 6.93
N SER A 189 -22.39 4.68 5.75
CA SER A 189 -23.62 5.01 5.03
C SER A 189 -23.97 4.02 3.90
N SER A 190 -23.00 3.24 3.42
CA SER A 190 -23.22 2.29 2.32
C SER A 190 -23.50 0.86 2.81
N THR A 191 -24.15 0.09 1.95
CA THR A 191 -24.35 -1.36 2.15
C THR A 191 -23.05 -2.17 2.08
N PHE A 192 -22.00 -1.60 1.49
CA PHE A 192 -20.72 -2.27 1.27
C PHE A 192 -19.69 -1.76 2.26
N THR A 193 -19.60 -2.40 3.44
CA THR A 193 -18.75 -1.90 4.53
C THR A 193 -17.46 -2.69 4.71
N ASN A 194 -17.40 -3.93 4.19
CA ASN A 194 -16.25 -4.81 4.35
C ASN A 194 -15.21 -4.63 3.25
N PHE A 195 -14.50 -3.51 3.28
CA PHE A 195 -13.36 -3.25 2.42
C PHE A 195 -12.34 -2.34 3.11
N ASP A 196 -11.08 -2.50 2.73
CA ASP A 196 -10.01 -1.56 3.09
C ASP A 196 -9.74 -0.60 1.95
N ALA A 197 -9.33 0.63 2.30
CA ALA A 197 -9.05 1.66 1.33
C ALA A 197 -7.72 2.37 1.58
N ALA A 198 -7.09 2.79 0.51
CA ALA A 198 -5.91 3.65 0.55
C ALA A 198 -5.97 4.69 -0.55
N LEU A 199 -5.24 5.78 -0.39
CA LEU A 199 -5.12 6.82 -1.39
C LEU A 199 -3.91 6.52 -2.28
N GLY A 200 -3.96 6.85 -3.57
CA GLY A 200 -2.80 6.71 -4.43
C GLY A 200 -2.88 7.51 -5.70
N TYR A 201 -1.81 7.44 -6.47
CA TYR A 201 -1.75 8.02 -7.80
C TYR A 201 -0.77 7.26 -8.69
N TRP A 202 -1.01 7.27 -10.00
CA TRP A 202 -0.03 6.87 -11.01
C TRP A 202 0.61 8.08 -11.66
N ILE A 203 1.89 7.95 -11.98
CA ILE A 203 2.59 8.91 -12.83
C ILE A 203 2.19 8.63 -14.27
N GLN A 204 1.60 9.61 -14.94
CA GLN A 204 1.28 9.56 -16.36
C GLN A 204 1.31 10.98 -16.94
N THR A 205 1.50 11.09 -18.25
CA THR A 205 1.46 12.36 -18.97
C THR A 205 0.04 12.61 -19.49
N PRO A 206 -0.52 13.83 -19.40
CA PRO A 206 0.10 15.08 -18.93
C PRO A 206 -0.04 15.34 -17.42
N ALA A 207 -0.78 14.51 -16.69
CA ALA A 207 -1.09 14.73 -15.28
C ALA A 207 -1.11 13.41 -14.51
N PHE A 208 -0.89 13.47 -13.19
CA PHE A 208 -1.07 12.31 -12.32
C PHE A 208 -2.50 11.73 -12.46
N ALA A 209 -2.59 10.39 -12.37
CA ALA A 209 -3.85 9.68 -12.26
C ALA A 209 -4.13 9.39 -10.79
N ASP A 210 -4.88 10.26 -10.11
CA ASP A 210 -5.28 10.03 -8.72
C ASP A 210 -6.34 8.93 -8.63
N PHE A 211 -6.26 8.10 -7.59
CA PHE A 211 -7.21 7.02 -7.36
C PHE A 211 -7.36 6.67 -5.87
N ILE A 212 -8.43 5.92 -5.57
CA ILE A 212 -8.60 5.19 -4.32
C ILE A 212 -8.35 3.71 -4.60
N ARG A 213 -7.42 3.11 -3.86
CA ARG A 213 -7.22 1.66 -3.87
C ARG A 213 -8.25 1.03 -2.94
N ILE A 214 -8.98 0.04 -3.43
CA ILE A 214 -9.87 -0.80 -2.63
C ILE A 214 -9.28 -2.19 -2.51
N TYR A 215 -9.30 -2.75 -1.30
CA TYR A 215 -9.05 -4.17 -1.07
C TYR A 215 -10.32 -4.83 -0.54
N GLY A 216 -10.76 -5.87 -1.23
CA GLY A 216 -11.90 -6.67 -0.81
C GLY A 216 -12.03 -7.94 -1.65
N THR A 217 -12.64 -8.96 -1.06
CA THR A 217 -12.86 -10.25 -1.72
C THR A 217 -14.24 -10.31 -2.35
N LYS A 218 -14.35 -10.91 -3.55
CA LYS A 218 -15.62 -11.14 -4.25
C LYS A 218 -16.44 -9.87 -4.56
N LEU A 219 -15.78 -8.71 -4.62
CA LEU A 219 -16.41 -7.47 -5.05
C LEU A 219 -16.80 -7.55 -6.53
N LYS A 220 -18.06 -7.27 -6.82
CA LYS A 220 -18.58 -7.16 -8.19
C LYS A 220 -18.31 -5.76 -8.75
N LEU A 221 -18.31 -5.64 -10.08
CA LEU A 221 -18.13 -4.35 -10.74
C LEU A 221 -19.16 -3.30 -10.30
N SER A 222 -20.42 -3.69 -10.15
CA SER A 222 -21.49 -2.81 -9.66
C SER A 222 -21.25 -2.26 -8.25
N GLU A 223 -20.60 -3.05 -7.39
CA GLU A 223 -20.26 -2.65 -6.02
C GLU A 223 -19.10 -1.66 -6.03
N LEU A 224 -18.10 -1.88 -6.90
CA LEU A 224 -17.00 -0.95 -7.11
C LEU A 224 -17.47 0.39 -7.70
N GLN A 225 -18.42 0.36 -8.63
CA GLN A 225 -19.09 1.56 -9.15
C GLN A 225 -19.80 2.31 -8.03
N ALA A 226 -20.63 1.62 -7.24
CA ALA A 226 -21.35 2.23 -6.12
C ALA A 226 -20.41 2.86 -5.07
N ILE A 227 -19.30 2.19 -4.72
CA ILE A 227 -18.27 2.75 -3.82
C ILE A 227 -17.67 4.03 -4.42
N ARG A 228 -17.33 4.02 -5.71
CA ARG A 228 -16.75 5.19 -6.40
C ARG A 228 -17.73 6.35 -6.42
N ASP A 229 -18.97 6.10 -6.83
CA ASP A 229 -19.95 7.16 -7.06
C ASP A 229 -20.39 7.80 -5.74
N GLY A 230 -20.62 6.99 -4.69
CA GLY A 230 -20.89 7.50 -3.35
C GLY A 230 -19.72 8.31 -2.78
N PHE A 231 -18.48 7.88 -3.04
CA PHE A 231 -17.30 8.68 -2.64
C PHE A 231 -17.25 10.03 -3.36
N LEU A 232 -17.49 10.06 -4.67
CA LEU A 232 -17.44 11.29 -5.46
C LEU A 232 -18.56 12.27 -5.12
N GLU A 233 -19.77 11.76 -4.87
CA GLU A 233 -20.88 12.55 -4.37
C GLU A 233 -20.54 13.20 -3.01
N ASN A 234 -20.00 12.41 -2.09
CA ASN A 234 -19.56 12.91 -0.79
C ASN A 234 -18.42 13.93 -0.90
N LEU A 235 -17.47 13.72 -1.79
CA LEU A 235 -16.40 14.67 -2.07
C LEU A 235 -16.95 16.00 -2.57
N LYS A 236 -17.89 15.96 -3.54
CA LYS A 236 -18.55 17.15 -4.10
C LYS A 236 -19.31 17.91 -3.01
N ASN A 237 -20.17 17.23 -2.26
CA ASN A 237 -20.97 17.83 -1.19
C ASN A 237 -20.08 18.43 -0.09
N TYR A 238 -19.00 17.74 0.28
CA TYR A 238 -18.06 18.26 1.28
C TYR A 238 -17.36 19.54 0.80
N LYS A 239 -17.05 19.63 -0.49
CA LYS A 239 -16.39 20.82 -1.05
C LYS A 239 -17.33 22.02 -1.14
N GLU A 240 -18.55 21.80 -1.61
CA GLU A 240 -19.54 22.85 -1.82
C GLU A 240 -20.19 23.31 -0.51
N LYS A 241 -20.52 22.37 0.38
CA LYS A 241 -21.41 22.61 1.54
C LYS A 241 -20.75 22.30 2.89
N LYS A 242 -19.56 21.69 2.91
CA LYS A 242 -18.90 21.16 4.12
C LYS A 242 -19.71 20.08 4.85
N ILE A 243 -20.61 19.40 4.12
CA ILE A 243 -21.50 18.35 4.64
C ILE A 243 -21.15 17.00 3.99
N LEU A 244 -21.34 15.90 4.73
CA LEU A 244 -21.30 14.53 4.24
C LEU A 244 -22.74 14.00 4.18
N ILE A 245 -23.10 13.25 3.14
CA ILE A 245 -24.47 12.77 2.86
C ILE A 245 -24.45 11.28 2.56
#